data_AF-A0A9E1VML7-F1
#
_entry.id   AF-A0A9E1VML7-F1
#
_cell.length_a   1.000
_cell.length_b   1.000
_cell.length_c   1.000
_cell.angle_alpha   90.00
_cell.angle_beta   90.00
_cell.angle_gamma   90.00
#
_symmetry.space_group_name_H-M   'P 1'
#
loop_
_entity.id
_entity.type
_entity.pdbx_description
1 polymer ?
#
loop_
_entity_poly.entity_id
_entity_poly.type
_entity_poly.pdbx_seq_one_letter_code
_entity_poly.pdbx_strand_id
1 'polypeptide(L)' 'MIRRFGYLCGFRPMSENVFMQSNIKVEWTNYNNYPKYQQVLEPFEYGVTILDLIFNEGENATKFMKSFN' A
#
# COMPACT_ATOMS: atom_id res chain seq x y z
N MET A 1 1.18 -20.24 12.80
CA MET A 1 0.28 -19.20 12.25
C MET A 1 1.15 -18.12 11.62
N ILE A 2 1.51 -18.28 10.33
CA ILE A 2 2.38 -17.35 9.61
C ILE A 2 1.52 -16.66 8.55
N ARG A 3 1.22 -15.37 8.75
CA ARG A 3 0.49 -14.54 7.78
C ARG A 3 1.49 -14.03 6.74
N ARG A 4 1.55 -14.65 5.57
CA ARG A 4 2.32 -14.15 4.42
C ARG A 4 1.45 -13.17 3.62
N PHE A 5 1.79 -11.89 3.68
CA PHE A 5 1.25 -10.85 2.81
C PHE A 5 1.97 -10.91 1.47
N GLY A 6 1.25 -11.21 0.39
CA GLY A 6 1.75 -11.09 -0.98
C GLY A 6 1.20 -9.83 -1.63
N TYR A 7 2.08 -8.93 -2.06
CA TYR A 7 1.74 -7.76 -2.89
C TYR A 7 2.21 -8.03 -4.32
N LEU A 8 1.31 -8.10 -5.29
CA LEU A 8 1.68 -8.09 -6.70
C LEU A 8 0.67 -7.24 -7.49
N CYS A 9 1.12 -6.04 -7.85
CA CYS A 9 0.43 -5.14 -8.75
C CYS A 9 0.76 -5.57 -10.21
N GLY A 10 -0.25 -5.94 -11.00
CA GLY A 10 -0.08 -6.31 -12.41
C GLY A 10 -1.38 -6.75 -13.08
N PHE A 11 -1.60 -6.30 -14.32
CA PHE A 11 -2.80 -6.44 -15.15
C PHE A 11 -3.07 -7.89 -15.62
N ARG A 12 -3.27 -8.80 -14.66
CA ARG A 12 -3.91 -10.11 -14.88
C ARG A 12 -5.01 -10.25 -13.84
N PRO A 13 -6.28 -10.53 -14.22
CA PRO A 13 -7.26 -10.98 -13.25
C PRO A 13 -6.72 -12.28 -12.63
N MET A 14 -6.32 -12.17 -11.37
CA MET A 14 -5.75 -13.25 -10.60
C MET A 14 -6.82 -14.31 -10.40
N SER A 15 -6.55 -15.58 -10.75
CA SER A 15 -7.52 -16.65 -10.57
C SER A 15 -7.68 -16.96 -9.07
N GLU A 16 -8.67 -16.31 -8.43
CA GLU A 16 -8.97 -16.46 -7.00
C GLU A 16 -9.15 -17.93 -6.56
N ASN A 17 -9.54 -18.80 -7.50
CA ASN A 17 -9.64 -20.25 -7.32
C ASN A 17 -8.36 -20.90 -6.74
N VAL A 18 -7.15 -20.45 -7.11
CA VAL A 18 -5.89 -21.01 -6.60
C VAL A 18 -5.72 -20.74 -5.10
N PHE A 19 -6.18 -19.58 -4.65
CA PHE A 19 -6.13 -19.17 -3.24
C PHE A 19 -7.22 -19.87 -2.43
N MET A 20 -8.43 -19.99 -2.99
CA MET A 20 -9.54 -20.73 -2.36
C MET A 20 -9.20 -22.20 -2.14
N GLN A 21 -8.61 -22.88 -3.13
CA GLN A 21 -8.16 -24.27 -3.01
C GLN A 21 -7.09 -24.46 -1.93
N SER A 22 -6.30 -23.42 -1.67
CA SER A 22 -5.27 -23.40 -0.63
C SER A 22 -5.79 -22.89 0.72
N ASN A 23 -7.10 -22.66 0.85
CA ASN A 23 -7.74 -22.07 2.02
C ASN A 23 -7.17 -20.68 2.41
N ILE A 24 -6.72 -19.91 1.41
CA ILE A 24 -6.19 -18.56 1.54
C ILE A 24 -7.30 -17.56 1.21
N LYS A 25 -7.63 -16.69 2.16
CA LYS A 25 -8.58 -15.59 1.96
C LYS A 25 -7.90 -14.44 1.21
N VAL A 26 -8.50 -14.02 0.10
CA VAL A 26 -8.09 -12.81 -0.63
C VAL A 26 -8.90 -11.62 -0.11
N GLU A 27 -8.21 -10.55 0.25
CA GLU A 27 -8.83 -9.27 0.63
C GLU A 27 -8.22 -8.14 -0.19
N TRP A 28 -9.08 -7.33 -0.78
CA TRP A 28 -8.67 -6.18 -1.59
C TRP A 28 -8.67 -4.93 -0.71
N THR A 29 -7.53 -4.24 -0.66
CA THR A 29 -7.43 -2.96 0.04
C THR A 29 -7.55 -1.81 -0.96
N ASN A 30 -8.45 -0.87 -0.68
CA ASN A 30 -8.63 0.32 -1.49
C ASN A 30 -7.58 1.37 -1.11
N TYR A 31 -6.63 1.62 -2.02
CA TYR A 31 -5.58 2.64 -1.86
C TYR A 31 -5.93 3.98 -2.54
N ASN A 32 -7.19 4.23 -2.88
CA ASN A 32 -7.60 5.51 -3.47
C ASN A 32 -7.51 6.64 -2.44
N ASN A 33 -7.23 7.86 -2.91
CA ASN A 33 -7.24 9.10 -2.12
C ASN A 33 -6.24 9.14 -0.95
N TYR A 34 -5.03 8.64 -1.13
CA TYR A 34 -3.95 9.01 -0.21
C TYR A 34 -3.68 10.52 -0.34
N PRO A 35 -3.63 11.26 0.79
CA PRO A 35 -3.30 12.67 0.75
C PRO A 35 -1.87 12.84 0.23
N LYS A 36 -1.67 13.88 -0.59
CA LYS A 36 -0.32 14.29 -0.98
C LYS A 36 0.39 14.88 0.23
N TYR A 37 1.67 14.59 0.32
CA TYR A 37 2.58 15.15 1.30
C TYR A 37 3.69 15.93 0.57
N GLN A 38 4.48 16.71 1.31
CA GLN A 38 5.50 17.54 0.69
C GLN A 38 6.73 16.68 0.38
N GLN A 39 6.95 16.37 -0.89
CA GLN A 39 8.17 15.69 -1.35
C GLN A 39 9.28 16.72 -1.58
N VAL A 40 10.52 16.37 -1.23
CA VAL A 40 11.70 17.22 -1.49
C VAL A 40 11.93 17.42 -2.99
N LEU A 41 11.61 16.40 -3.79
CA LEU A 41 11.79 16.42 -5.23
C LEU A 41 10.45 16.63 -5.92
N GLU A 42 10.43 17.53 -6.90
CA GLU A 42 9.30 17.76 -7.79
C GLU A 42 9.55 17.09 -9.16
N PRO A 43 8.51 16.58 -9.83
CA PRO A 43 7.10 16.58 -9.45
C PRO A 43 6.72 15.44 -8.48
N PHE A 44 5.58 15.58 -7.79
CA PHE A 44 5.06 14.55 -6.88
C PHE A 44 4.87 13.16 -7.54
N GLU A 45 5.48 12.13 -6.95
CA GLU A 45 5.31 10.71 -7.34
C GLU A 45 4.44 9.93 -6.35
N TYR A 46 3.41 9.24 -6.87
CA TYR A 46 2.52 8.38 -6.07
C TYR A 46 3.08 6.97 -5.83
N GLY A 47 4.11 6.55 -6.57
CA GLY A 47 4.69 5.20 -6.56
C GLY A 47 5.81 4.99 -5.53
N VAL A 48 5.80 5.77 -4.46
CA VAL A 48 6.88 5.86 -3.48
C VAL A 48 6.70 4.90 -2.31
N THR A 49 7.77 4.66 -1.57
CA THR A 49 7.75 3.75 -0.42
C THR A 49 7.23 4.44 0.84
N ILE A 50 6.84 3.66 1.85
CA ILE A 50 6.53 4.23 3.18
C ILE A 50 7.73 4.92 3.82
N LEU A 51 8.96 4.51 3.45
CA LEU A 51 10.19 5.15 3.91
C LEU A 51 10.33 6.56 3.36
N ASP A 52 9.93 6.80 2.10
CA ASP A 52 9.90 8.14 1.52
C ASP A 52 9.00 9.07 2.32
N LEU A 53 7.78 8.64 2.65
CA LEU A 53 6.87 9.44 3.48
C LEU A 53 7.49 9.77 4.84
N ILE A 54 8.10 8.78 5.51
CA ILE A 54 8.74 8.98 6.82
C ILE A 54 9.92 9.95 6.72
N PHE A 55 10.74 9.89 5.67
CA PHE A 55 11.87 10.79 5.52
C PHE A 55 11.46 12.22 5.11
N ASN A 56 10.35 12.39 4.41
CA ASN A 56 9.84 13.71 4.04
C ASN A 56 9.06 14.38 5.19
N GLU A 57 8.23 13.64 5.93
CA GLU A 57 7.30 14.21 6.92
C GLU A 57 7.67 13.92 8.39
N GLY A 58 8.57 12.96 8.63
CA GLY A 58 9.02 12.59 9.98
C GLY A 58 7.85 12.18 10.88
N GLU A 59 7.70 12.89 12.00
CA GLU A 59 6.62 12.66 12.98
C GLU A 59 5.22 12.92 12.40
N ASN A 60 5.11 13.72 11.34
CA ASN A 60 3.84 14.00 10.68
C ASN A 60 3.39 12.91 9.71
N ALA A 61 4.24 11.91 9.42
CA ALA A 61 3.97 10.86 8.44
C ALA A 61 2.64 10.13 8.70
N THR A 62 2.25 9.95 9.98
CA THR A 62 1.01 9.26 10.37
C THR A 62 -0.25 9.96 9.85
N LYS A 63 -0.22 11.29 9.66
CA LYS A 63 -1.34 12.08 9.11
C LYS A 63 -1.64 11.74 7.65
N PHE A 64 -0.69 11.14 6.95
CA PHE A 64 -0.82 10.76 5.55
C PHE A 64 -1.08 9.26 5.35
N MET A 65 -1.24 8.50 6.45
CA MET A 65 -1.51 7.06 6.42
C MET A 65 -2.97 6.76 6.77
N LYS A 66 -3.58 5.74 6.14
CA LYS A 66 -4.98 5.35 6.40
C LYS A 66 -5.21 4.64 7.74
N SER A 67 -4.18 4.06 8.35
CA SER A 67 -4.35 3.13 9.48
C SER A 67 -4.27 3.77 10.88
N PHE A 68 -3.94 5.06 10.97
CA PHE A 68 -3.64 5.73 12.25
C PHE A 68 -4.58 6.91 12.55
N ASN A 69 -5.62 7.07 11.75
CA ASN A 69 -6.63 8.12 11.88
C ASN A 69 -7.89 7.57 12.57
#